data_AF-A0A9D8KZL2-F1
#
_entry.id   AF-A0A9D8KZL2-F1
#
_cell.length_a   1.000
_cell.length_b   1.000
_cell.length_c   1.000
_cell.angle_alpha   90.00
_cell.angle_beta   90.00
_cell.angle_gamma   90.00
#
_symmetry.space_group_name_H-M   'P 1'
#
loop_
_entity.id
_entity.type
_entity.pdbx_description
1 polymer ?
#
loop_
_entity_poly.entity_id
_entity_poly.type
_entity_poly.pdbx_seq_one_letter_code
_entity_poly.pdbx_strand_id
1 'polypeptide(L)'
;VEADIVAAMEDGTLGGASLDVFEREPLDPASPLWRLGNSVVITPHVAATSEPRTIVPLILDQIRDFEAGKPLENLVDLTRAY
;
A
#
# COMPACT_ATOMS: atom_id res chain seq x y z
N VAL A 1 2.85 -8.99 12.25
CA VAL A 1 3.98 -8.14 11.79
C VAL A 1 4.03 -6.84 12.57
N GLU A 2 2.91 -6.16 12.80
CA GLU A 2 2.87 -4.90 13.59
C GLU A 2 3.47 -5.04 14.99
N ALA A 3 3.19 -6.15 15.68
CA ALA A 3 3.77 -6.44 16.99
C ALA A 3 5.32 -6.54 16.94
N ASP A 4 5.87 -7.12 15.88
CA ASP A 4 7.32 -7.26 15.71
C ASP A 4 7.96 -5.90 15.41
N ILE A 5 7.28 -5.04 14.64
CA ILE A 5 7.72 -3.66 14.40
C ILE A 5 7.77 -2.91 15.73
N VAL A 6 6.73 -3.01 16.56
CA VAL A 6 6.71 -2.35 17.88
C VAL A 6 7.87 -2.84 18.75
N ALA A 7 8.06 -4.17 18.86
CA ALA A 7 9.14 -4.73 19.66
C ALA A 7 10.53 -4.28 19.16
N ALA A 8 10.74 -4.30 17.84
CA ALA A 8 11.99 -3.86 17.23
C ALA A 8 12.24 -2.35 17.39
N MET A 9 11.19 -1.54 17.47
CA MET A 9 11.30 -0.11 17.79
C MET A 9 11.63 0.12 19.27
N GLU A 10 11.05 -0.69 20.17
CA GLU A 10 11.28 -0.59 21.63
C GLU A 10 12.66 -1.08 22.06
N ASP A 11 13.19 -2.14 21.43
CA ASP A 11 14.52 -2.68 21.73
C ASP A 11 15.66 -1.99 20.96
N GLY A 12 15.34 -1.07 20.06
CA GLY A 12 16.28 -0.28 19.27
C GLY A 12 16.83 -0.98 18.03
N THR A 13 16.34 -2.16 17.68
CA THR A 13 16.64 -2.84 16.41
C THR A 13 16.25 -1.98 15.20
N LEU A 14 15.09 -1.32 15.28
CA LEU A 14 14.64 -0.30 14.34
C LEU A 14 14.76 1.09 14.98
N GLY A 15 15.45 2.00 14.30
CA GLY A 15 15.58 3.39 14.74
C GLY A 15 14.41 4.30 14.34
N GLY A 16 13.50 3.81 13.50
CA GLY A 16 12.39 4.57 12.94
C GLY A 16 11.54 3.77 11.96
N ALA A 17 10.28 4.15 11.77
CA ALA A 17 9.42 3.60 10.73
C ALA A 17 8.50 4.67 10.10
N SER A 18 8.22 4.53 8.81
CA SER A 18 7.16 5.29 8.11
C SER A 18 6.18 4.28 7.52
N LEU A 19 4.94 4.29 8.01
CA LEU A 19 3.93 3.27 7.72
C LEU A 19 2.71 3.93 7.07
N ASP A 20 2.38 3.52 5.85
CA ASP A 20 1.16 3.95 5.15
C ASP A 20 0.03 2.91 5.22
N VAL A 21 0.37 1.65 5.43
CA VAL A 21 -0.57 0.51 5.39
C VAL A 21 -0.49 -0.30 6.68
N PHE A 22 -1.61 -0.93 7.04
CA PHE A 22 -1.76 -1.69 8.28
C PHE A 22 -2.42 -3.04 8.04
N GLU A 23 -2.21 -4.01 8.93
CA GLU A 23 -2.85 -5.34 8.83
C GLU A 23 -4.38 -5.23 8.90
N ARG A 24 -4.87 -4.25 9.67
CA ARG A 24 -6.28 -3.86 9.72
C ARG A 24 -6.42 -2.36 9.52
N GLU A 25 -7.28 -2.00 8.58
CA GLU A 25 -7.57 -0.60 8.26
C GLU A 25 -9.04 -0.24 8.55
N PRO A 26 -9.32 0.95 9.12
CA PRO A 26 -8.34 1.93 9.60
C PRO A 26 -7.56 1.42 10.81
N LEU A 27 -6.35 1.94 11.02
CA LEU A 27 -5.53 1.58 12.18
C LEU A 27 -6.30 1.81 13.48
N ASP A 28 -6.35 0.80 14.35
CA ASP A 28 -7.04 0.89 15.63
C ASP A 28 -6.47 2.06 16.45
N PRO A 29 -7.30 2.99 16.97
CA PRO A 29 -6.85 4.08 17.84
C PRO A 29 -6.10 3.61 19.10
N ALA A 30 -6.32 2.37 19.55
CA ALA A 30 -5.63 1.76 20.67
C ALA A 30 -4.26 1.14 20.28
N SER A 31 -3.92 1.10 18.98
CA SER A 31 -2.69 0.50 18.47
C SER A 31 -1.44 1.11 19.14
N PRO A 32 -0.47 0.29 19.57
CA PRO A 32 0.79 0.76 20.13
C PRO A 32 1.61 1.61 19.16
N LEU A 33 1.42 1.46 17.84
CA LEU A 33 2.11 2.26 16.83
C LEU A 33 1.89 3.77 17.01
N TRP A 34 0.70 4.18 17.50
CA TRP A 34 0.42 5.58 17.83
C TRP A 34 1.22 6.12 19.02
N ARG A 35 1.67 5.24 19.92
CA ARG A 35 2.39 5.63 21.16
C ARG A 35 3.90 5.75 20.96
N LEU A 36 4.44 5.25 19.84
CA LEU A 36 5.87 5.32 19.51
C LEU A 36 6.33 6.75 19.12
N GLY A 37 5.42 7.72 19.09
CA GLY A 37 5.73 9.14 18.95
C GLY A 37 6.48 9.47 17.66
N ASN A 38 7.47 10.37 17.74
CA ASN A 38 8.22 10.85 16.56
C ASN A 38 9.10 9.78 15.88
N SER A 39 9.27 8.61 16.50
CA SER A 39 10.02 7.51 15.90
C SER A 39 9.20 6.79 14.84
N VAL A 40 7.87 6.99 14.79
CA VAL A 40 6.98 6.41 13.78
C VAL A 40 6.15 7.50 13.09
N VAL A 41 6.20 7.52 11.76
CA VAL A 41 5.32 8.34 10.92
C VAL A 41 4.21 7.46 10.38
N ILE A 42 2.95 7.88 10.55
CA ILE A 42 1.77 7.17 10.06
C ILE A 42 1.05 8.02 9.02
N THR A 43 0.77 7.44 7.87
CA THR A 43 -0.17 7.99 6.87
C THR A 43 -1.34 7.01 6.66
N PRO A 44 -2.58 7.49 6.49
CA PRO A 44 -3.77 6.62 6.49
C PRO A 44 -4.05 6.01 5.11
N HIS A 45 -3.11 5.22 4.56
CA HIS A 45 -3.20 4.59 3.24
C HIS A 45 -3.43 5.60 2.11
N VAL A 46 -2.56 6.61 2.06
CA VAL A 46 -2.64 7.74 1.12
C VAL A 46 -1.30 8.06 0.47
N ALA A 47 -0.31 7.16 0.52
CA ALA A 47 0.97 7.39 -0.14
C ALA A 47 0.83 7.58 -1.65
N ALA A 48 -0.10 6.86 -2.28
CA ALA A 48 -0.37 6.95 -3.71
C ALA A 48 -1.86 6.71 -4.02
N THR A 49 -2.65 7.79 -4.01
CA THR A 49 -4.05 7.71 -4.43
C THR A 49 -4.16 7.50 -5.93
N SER A 50 -5.05 6.59 -6.34
CA SER A 50 -5.44 6.40 -7.73
C SER A 50 -6.20 7.62 -8.27
N GLU A 51 -5.57 8.44 -9.15
CA GLU A 51 -6.18 9.62 -9.77
C GLU A 51 -6.97 9.23 -11.04
N PRO A 52 -8.31 9.41 -11.08
CA PRO A 52 -9.14 9.00 -12.20
C PRO A 52 -8.72 9.59 -13.55
N ARG A 53 -8.27 10.85 -13.58
CA ARG A 53 -7.84 11.50 -14.83
C ARG A 53 -6.62 10.86 -15.46
N THR A 54 -5.78 10.20 -14.67
CA THR A 54 -4.59 9.48 -15.14
C THR A 54 -4.90 8.03 -15.48
N ILE A 55 -5.81 7.38 -14.73
CA ILE A 55 -6.12 5.95 -14.89
C ILE A 55 -7.09 5.69 -16.05
N VAL A 56 -8.11 6.53 -16.23
CA VAL A 56 -9.13 6.30 -17.28
C VAL A 56 -8.53 6.17 -18.68
N PRO A 57 -7.58 7.03 -19.12
CA PRO A 57 -6.93 6.85 -20.42
C PRO A 57 -6.25 5.48 -20.58
N LEU A 58 -5.57 4.99 -19.55
CA LEU A 58 -4.90 3.69 -19.56
C LEU A 58 -5.90 2.55 -19.77
N ILE A 59 -7.05 2.59 -19.10
CA ILE A 59 -8.12 1.59 -19.25
C ILE A 59 -8.69 1.64 -20.68
N LEU A 60 -8.93 2.84 -21.22
CA LEU A 60 -9.48 2.99 -22.57
C LEU A 60 -8.51 2.48 -23.65
N ASP A 61 -7.22 2.71 -23.49
CA ASP A 61 -6.19 2.18 -24.39
C ASP A 61 -6.17 0.65 -24.35
N GLN A 62 -6.25 0.03 -23.16
CA GLN A 62 -6.33 -1.43 -23.01
C GLN A 62 -7.58 -2.02 -23.67
N ILE A 63 -8.75 -1.38 -23.51
CA ILE A 63 -10.00 -1.82 -24.16
C ILE A 63 -9.84 -1.79 -25.69
N ARG A 64 -9.37 -0.66 -26.24
CA ARG A 64 -9.17 -0.49 -27.68
C ARG A 64 -8.24 -1.55 -28.25
N ASP A 65 -7.12 -1.80 -27.56
CA ASP A 65 -6.12 -2.75 -28.03
C ASP A 65 -6.63 -4.20 -27.96
N PHE A 66 -7.37 -4.55 -26.89
CA PHE A 66 -8.04 -5.85 -26.78
C PHE A 66 -9.07 -6.09 -27.89
N GLU A 67 -9.92 -5.10 -28.19
CA GLU A 67 -10.90 -5.17 -29.28
C GLU A 67 -10.25 -5.32 -30.66
N ALA A 68 -9.03 -4.81 -30.82
CA ALA A 68 -8.21 -4.96 -32.02
C ALA A 68 -7.42 -6.28 -32.07
N GLY A 69 -7.59 -7.17 -31.09
CA GLY A 69 -6.87 -8.45 -31.01
C GLY A 69 -5.39 -8.31 -30.60
N LYS A 70 -4.99 -7.16 -30.06
CA LYS A 70 -3.64 -6.96 -29.51
C LYS A 70 -3.56 -7.51 -28.08
N PRO A 71 -2.35 -7.86 -27.60
CA PRO A 71 -2.17 -8.27 -26.22
C PRO A 71 -2.49 -7.13 -25.23
N LEU A 72 -3.09 -7.48 -24.10
CA LEU A 72 -3.21 -6.61 -22.94
C LEU A 72 -1.86 -6.48 -22.23
N GLU A 73 -1.63 -5.34 -21.59
CA GLU A 73 -0.44 -5.08 -20.77
C GLU A 73 -0.77 -5.21 -19.27
N ASN A 74 0.26 -5.45 -18.46
CA ASN A 74 0.15 -5.52 -16.98
C ASN A 74 -0.90 -6.53 -16.48
N LEU A 75 -1.05 -7.65 -17.18
CA LEU A 75 -1.92 -8.74 -16.72
C LEU A 75 -1.39 -9.34 -15.42
N VAL A 76 -2.29 -9.51 -14.45
CA VAL A 76 -2.00 -10.18 -13.18
C VAL A 76 -1.82 -11.68 -13.43
N ASP A 77 -0.77 -12.28 -12.87
CA ASP A 77 -0.67 -13.73 -12.81
C ASP A 77 -1.56 -14.24 -11.67
N LEU A 78 -2.68 -14.86 -12.01
CA LEU A 78 -3.65 -15.35 -11.03
C LEU A 78 -3.12 -16.53 -10.19
N THR A 79 -2.10 -17.24 -10.65
CA THR A 79 -1.45 -18.31 -9.87
C THR A 79 -0.57 -17.70 -8.78
N ARG A 80 0.09 -16.60 -9.11
CA ARG A 80 0.99 -15.87 -8.21
C ARG A 80 0.27 -14.85 -7.34
N ALA A 81 -0.90 -14.39 -7.78
CA ALA A 81 -1.74 -13.36 -7.17
C ALA A 81 -1.16 -11.94 -7.16
N TYR A 82 -0.20 -11.64 -8.06
CA TYR A 82 0.36 -10.30 -8.32
C TYR A 82 1.01 -10.22 -9.71
#